data_AF-A0A561WWL9-F1
#
_entry.id   AF-A0A561WWL9-F1
#
_cell.length_a   1.000
_cell.length_b   1.000
_cell.length_c   1.000
_cell.angle_alpha   90.00
_cell.angle_beta   90.00
_cell.angle_gamma   90.00
#
_symmetry.space_group_name_H-M   'P 1'
#
loop_
_entity.id
_entity.type
_entity.pdbx_description
1 polymer ?
#
loop_
_entity_poly.entity_id
_entity_poly.type
_entity_poly.pdbx_seq_one_letter_code
_entity_poly.pdbx_strand_id
1 'polypeptide(L)' 'MLALYNSIYHFGGIIVPPGYTDPLKFADGNPYGVSHGTGGNNTDPLTEVPFAALDHLAQRVVRQAGKR' A
#
# COMPACT_ATOMS: atom_id res chain seq x y z
N MET A 1 -4.29 -5.44 8.10
CA MET A 1 -4.75 -4.46 7.09
C MET A 1 -6.14 -4.73 6.52
N LEU A 2 -6.54 -6.00 6.30
CA LEU A 2 -7.86 -6.32 5.74
C LEU A 2 -9.04 -5.78 6.57
N ALA A 3 -8.91 -5.72 7.90
CA ALA A 3 -9.92 -5.13 8.78
C ALA A 3 -10.12 -3.61 8.56
N LEU A 4 -9.08 -2.87 8.17
CA LEU A 4 -9.20 -1.43 7.86
C LEU A 4 -10.13 -1.21 6.66
N TYR A 5 -10.07 -2.10 5.67
CA TYR A 5 -10.92 -2.03 4.49
C TYR A 5 -12.40 -2.19 4.81
N ASN A 6 -12.74 -2.92 5.87
CA ASN A 6 -14.11 -2.98 6.36
C ASN A 6 -14.62 -1.58 6.73
N SER A 7 -13.84 -0.78 7.46
CA SER A 7 -14.22 0.59 7.80
C SER A 7 -14.39 1.47 6.55
N ILE A 8 -13.50 1.34 5.56
CA ILE A 8 -13.62 2.10 4.31
C ILE A 8 -14.91 1.75 3.54
N TYR A 9 -15.32 0.48 3.53
CA TYR A 9 -16.62 0.08 2.96
C TYR A 9 -17.78 0.77 3.68
N HIS A 10 -17.77 0.83 5.02
CA HIS A 10 -18.83 1.46 5.81
C HIS A 10 -18.92 2.97 5.58
N PHE A 11 -17.81 3.63 5.23
CA PHE A 11 -17.79 5.05 4.87
C PHE A 11 -18.20 5.31 3.42
N GLY A 12 -18.58 4.28 2.65
CA GLY A 12 -18.88 4.42 1.22
C GLY A 12 -17.66 4.73 0.36
N GLY A 13 -16.46 4.45 0.86
CA GLY A 13 -15.21 4.74 0.18
C GLY A 13 -14.91 3.75 -0.96
N ILE A 14 -14.05 4.17 -1.89
CA ILE A 14 -13.53 3.31 -2.95
C ILE A 14 -12.14 2.84 -2.57
N ILE A 15 -11.95 1.52 -2.55
CA ILE A 15 -10.67 0.91 -2.16
C ILE A 15 -9.81 0.71 -3.40
N VAL A 16 -8.58 1.22 -3.32
CA VAL A 16 -7.63 1.27 -4.45
C VAL A 16 -6.30 0.64 -3.99
N PRO A 17 -6.25 -0.70 -3.74
CA PRO A 17 -5.05 -1.35 -3.23
C PRO A 17 -3.96 -1.43 -4.32
N PRO A 18 -2.67 -1.61 -3.98
CA PRO A 18 -1.62 -1.75 -4.98
C PRO A 18 -1.75 -3.06 -5.76
N GLY A 19 -2.19 -4.15 -5.12
CA GLY A 19 -2.12 -5.50 -5.70
C GLY A 19 -0.69 -5.88 -6.11
N TYR A 20 -0.57 -6.83 -7.02
CA TYR A 20 0.66 -7.16 -7.74
C TYR A 20 0.68 -6.51 -9.13
N THR A 21 0.37 -5.22 -9.19
CA THR A 21 0.23 -4.48 -10.46
C THR A 21 1.56 -3.93 -10.99
N ASP A 22 2.65 -4.11 -10.25
CA ASP A 22 4.01 -3.79 -10.66
C ASP A 22 4.96 -4.89 -10.13
N PRO A 23 5.99 -5.31 -10.90
CA PRO A 23 6.97 -6.30 -10.44
C PRO A 23 7.60 -6.00 -9.07
N LEU A 24 7.81 -4.71 -8.71
CA LEU A 24 8.34 -4.32 -7.40
C LEU A 24 7.47 -4.82 -6.25
N LYS A 25 6.16 -5.03 -6.48
CA LYS A 25 5.24 -5.48 -5.44
C LYS A 25 5.49 -6.92 -5.03
N PHE A 26 6.23 -7.72 -5.80
CA PHE A 26 6.69 -9.04 -5.38
C PHE A 26 7.84 -8.96 -4.37
N ALA A 27 8.65 -7.89 -4.37
CA ALA A 27 9.67 -7.66 -3.36
C ALA A 27 9.06 -7.17 -2.02
N ASP A 28 8.02 -6.32 -2.08
CA ASP A 28 7.28 -5.90 -0.88
C ASP A 28 6.30 -6.99 -0.37
N GLY A 29 5.74 -7.81 -1.26
CA GLY A 29 4.97 -9.01 -0.91
C GLY A 29 3.56 -8.79 -0.36
N ASN A 30 3.11 -7.55 -0.14
CA ASN A 30 1.77 -7.28 0.38
C ASN A 30 0.83 -6.73 -0.71
N PRO A 31 -0.16 -7.49 -1.20
CA PRO A 31 -1.07 -7.01 -2.24
C PRO A 31 -2.08 -5.98 -1.70
N TYR A 32 -2.28 -5.94 -0.38
CA TYR A 32 -3.29 -5.09 0.21
C TYR A 32 -2.80 -3.65 0.33
N GLY A 33 -1.50 -3.36 0.33
CA GLY A 33 -0.89 -2.05 0.64
C GLY A 33 0.57 -2.22 1.01
N VAL A 34 1.24 -1.15 1.42
CA VAL A 34 2.66 -1.21 1.82
C VAL A 34 2.76 -1.47 3.33
N SER A 35 3.73 -2.27 3.75
CA SER A 35 3.98 -2.54 5.17
C SER A 35 5.47 -2.47 5.46
N HIS A 36 5.81 -1.86 6.59
CA HIS A 36 7.19 -1.74 7.05
C HIS A 36 7.33 -2.42 8.41
N GLY A 37 8.22 -3.41 8.47
CA GLY A 37 8.60 -4.05 9.72
C GLY A 37 9.67 -3.22 10.40
N THR A 38 9.43 -2.79 11.63
CA THR A 38 10.35 -1.93 12.40
C THR A 38 11.32 -2.70 13.28
N GLY A 39 11.38 -4.04 13.14
CA GLY A 39 12.20 -4.91 13.98
C GLY A 39 11.73 -5.00 15.42
N GLY A 40 12.41 -5.81 16.25
CA GLY A 40 12.03 -6.04 17.65
C GLY A 40 12.10 -4.80 18.54
N ASN A 41 12.96 -3.84 18.19
CA ASN A 41 13.12 -2.58 18.93
C ASN A 41 12.32 -1.41 18.34
N ASN A 42 11.57 -1.65 17.26
CA ASN A 42 10.81 -0.62 16.54
C ASN A 42 11.64 0.53 15.96
N THR A 43 12.89 0.27 15.57
CA THR A 43 13.84 1.26 15.07
C THR A 43 14.27 1.05 13.63
N ASP A 44 13.91 -0.06 13.00
CA ASP A 44 14.39 -0.35 11.65
C ASP A 44 13.88 0.73 10.68
N PRO A 45 14.77 1.36 9.90
CA PRO A 45 14.38 2.44 8.99
C PRO A 45 13.69 1.89 7.75
N LEU A 46 12.95 2.75 7.07
CA LEU A 46 12.49 2.46 5.71
C LEU A 46 13.69 2.27 4.78
N THR A 47 13.57 1.29 3.89
CA THR A 47 14.55 0.98 2.86
C THR A 47 13.96 1.23 1.47
N GLU A 48 14.74 0.99 0.42
CA GLU A 48 14.35 1.26 -0.97
C GLU A 48 13.06 0.54 -1.39
N VAL A 49 12.87 -0.72 -0.98
CA VAL A 49 11.70 -1.54 -1.35
C VAL A 49 10.37 -0.92 -0.87
N PRO A 50 10.17 -0.60 0.43
CA PRO A 50 8.93 0.04 0.86
C PRO A 50 8.77 1.45 0.32
N PHE A 51 9.85 2.21 0.06
CA PHE A 51 9.74 3.52 -0.61
C PHE A 51 9.21 3.38 -2.04
N ALA A 52 9.78 2.50 -2.85
CA ALA A 52 9.30 2.24 -4.22
C ALA A 52 7.85 1.72 -4.24
N ALA A 53 7.48 0.87 -3.28
CA ALA A 53 6.11 0.40 -3.14
C ALA A 53 5.13 1.51 -2.73
N LEU A 54 5.56 2.45 -1.88
CA LEU A 54 4.77 3.62 -1.50
C LEU A 54 4.52 4.54 -2.70
N ASP A 55 5.56 4.83 -3.48
CA ASP A 55 5.44 5.66 -4.68
C ASP A 55 4.46 5.04 -5.68
N HIS A 56 4.57 3.73 -5.93
CA HIS A 56 3.63 3.00 -6.79
C HIS A 56 2.18 3.09 -6.28
N LEU A 57 1.97 2.85 -4.99
CA LEU A 57 0.64 2.93 -4.37
C LEU A 57 0.06 4.34 -4.50
N ALA A 58 0.82 5.37 -4.14
CA ALA A 58 0.39 6.76 -4.19
C ALA A 58 0.00 7.17 -5.61
N GLN A 59 0.87 6.89 -6.59
CA GLN A 59 0.59 7.18 -8.00
C GLN A 59 -0.67 6.45 -8.50
N ARG A 60 -0.85 5.18 -8.11
CA ARG A 60 -2.04 4.41 -8.49
C ARG A 60 -3.32 5.02 -7.92
N VAL A 61 -3.31 5.41 -6.65
CA VAL A 61 -4.47 6.05 -5.99
C VAL A 61 -4.83 7.34 -6.69
N VAL A 62 -3.87 8.25 -6.88
CA VAL A 62 -4.08 9.53 -7.55
C VAL A 62 -4.61 9.33 -8.98
N ARG A 63 -4.01 8.40 -9.73
CA ARG A 63 -4.44 8.08 -11.10
C ARG A 63 -5.88 7.57 -11.17
N GLN A 64 -6.33 6.77 -10.21
CA GLN A 64 -7.72 6.27 -10.20
C GLN A 64 -8.70 7.34 -9.73
N ALA A 65 -8.29 8.20 -8.80
CA ALA A 65 -9.10 9.34 -8.36
C ALA A 65 -9.32 10.35 -9.50
N GLY A 66 -8.28 10.68 -10.28
CA GLY A 66 -8.36 11.63 -11.39
C GLY A 66 -9.07 11.14 -12.65
N LYS A 67 -9.54 9.88 -12.69
CA LYS A 67 -10.39 9.35 -13.77
C LYS A 67 -11.87 9.65 -13.57
N ARG A 68 -12.24 10.30 -12.46
CA ARG A 68 -13.60 10.65 -12.09
C ARG A 68 -13.82 12.15 -12.18
#